data_AF-A0A8D5UJY2-F1
#
_entry.id   AF-A0A8D5UJY2-F1
#
_cell.length_a   1.000
_cell.length_b   1.000
_cell.length_c   1.000
_cell.angle_alpha   90.00
_cell.angle_beta   90.00
_cell.angle_gamma   90.00
#
_symmetry.space_group_name_H-M   'P 1'
#
loop_
_entity.id
_entity.type
_entity.pdbx_description
1 polymer ?
#
loop_
_entity_poly.entity_id
_entity_poly.type
_entity_poly.pdbx_seq_one_letter_code
_entity_poly.pdbx_strand_id
1 'polypeptide(L)'
;MYITLRERLFLGKFVASLQRTAMNGEQRLNLSILNKLVNPHLSFDQKEYGYLIKKLSDRFEEACDCRNEHEINLVQSLIAKLENSMKAYI
;
A
#
# COMPACT_ATOMS: atom_id res chain seq x y z
N MET A 1 6.22 -11.60 0.44
CA MET A 1 6.67 -10.24 0.79
C MET A 1 6.89 -10.15 2.31
N TYR A 2 8.05 -9.72 2.77
CA TYR A 2 8.26 -9.41 4.19
C TYR A 2 7.99 -7.91 4.43
N ILE A 3 6.88 -7.60 5.11
CA ILE A 3 6.58 -6.27 5.65
C ILE A 3 6.58 -6.35 7.17
N THR A 4 7.17 -5.35 7.81
CA THR A 4 7.19 -5.22 9.26
C THR A 4 5.79 -4.91 9.80
N LEU A 5 5.58 -5.09 11.11
CA LEU A 5 4.32 -4.71 11.77
C LEU A 5 4.02 -3.22 11.60
N ARG A 6 5.04 -2.35 11.71
CA ARG A 6 4.89 -0.89 11.52
C ARG A 6 4.41 -0.55 10.12
N GLU A 7 5.02 -1.15 9.11
CA GLU A 7 4.65 -0.97 7.70
C GLU A 7 3.22 -1.47 7.42
N ARG A 8 2.87 -2.63 7.99
CA ARG A 8 1.52 -3.18 7.88
C ARG A 8 0.47 -2.28 8.53
N LEU A 9 0.76 -1.73 9.72
CA LEU A 9 -0.12 -0.78 10.40
C LEU A 9 -0.28 0.52 9.60
N PHE A 10 0.82 1.02 9.01
CA PHE A 10 0.78 2.18 8.12
C PHE A 10 -0.11 1.91 6.90
N LEU A 11 0.14 0.82 6.17
CA LEU A 11 -0.68 0.41 5.02
C LEU A 11 -2.15 0.24 5.41
N GLY A 12 -2.45 -0.39 6.54
CA GLY A 12 -3.82 -0.57 7.00
C GLY A 12 -4.55 0.74 7.23
N LYS A 13 -3.89 1.70 7.90
CA LYS A 13 -4.46 3.05 8.12
C LYS A 13 -4.63 3.83 6.82
N PHE A 14 -3.64 3.75 5.94
CA PHE A 14 -3.65 4.42 4.64
C PHE A 14 -4.76 3.88 3.74
N VAL A 15 -4.88 2.56 3.58
CA VAL A 15 -5.94 1.96 2.75
C VAL A 15 -7.33 2.24 3.36
N ALA A 16 -7.44 2.24 4.69
CA ALA A 16 -8.68 2.61 5.36
C ALA A 16 -9.07 4.09 5.15
N SER A 17 -8.10 5.01 4.99
CA SER A 17 -8.41 6.40 4.65
C SER A 17 -8.88 6.53 3.20
N LEU A 18 -8.25 5.82 2.27
CA LEU A 18 -8.68 5.75 0.85
C LEU A 18 -10.11 5.22 0.71
N GLN A 19 -10.53 4.29 1.57
CA GLN A 19 -11.87 3.71 1.53
C GLN A 19 -13.00 4.74 1.61
N ARG A 20 -12.78 5.86 2.31
CA ARG A 20 -13.82 6.89 2.53
C ARG A 20 -14.16 7.68 1.27
N THR A 21 -13.22 7.78 0.33
CA THR A 21 -13.33 8.59 -0.89
C THR A 21 -13.31 7.77 -2.17
N ALA A 22 -13.05 6.46 -2.05
CA ALA A 22 -12.98 5.52 -3.17
C ALA A 22 -14.32 5.32 -3.88
N MET A 23 -14.28 5.17 -5.20
CA MET A 23 -15.43 4.71 -6.01
C MET A 23 -15.68 3.21 -5.84
N ASN A 24 -16.87 2.71 -6.20
CA ASN A 24 -17.29 1.31 -5.99
C ASN A 24 -16.24 0.24 -6.38
N GLY A 25 -15.52 0.43 -7.50
CA GLY A 25 -14.46 -0.49 -7.94
C GLY A 25 -13.21 -0.47 -7.06
N GLU A 26 -12.81 0.72 -6.61
CA GLU A 26 -11.68 0.91 -5.69
C GLU A 26 -12.03 0.46 -4.26
N GLN A 27 -13.28 0.66 -3.83
CA GLN A 27 -13.75 0.20 -2.52
C GLN A 27 -13.61 -1.31 -2.34
N ARG A 28 -13.94 -2.09 -3.37
CA ARG A 28 -13.75 -3.55 -3.36
C ARG A 28 -12.27 -3.92 -3.25
N LEU A 29 -11.40 -3.19 -3.96
CA LEU A 29 -9.96 -3.40 -3.92
C LEU A 29 -9.40 -3.11 -2.52
N ASN A 30 -9.78 -1.97 -1.93
CA ASN A 30 -9.38 -1.57 -0.59
C ASN A 30 -9.78 -2.60 0.46
N LEU A 31 -11.02 -3.09 0.43
CA LEU A 31 -11.48 -4.14 1.35
C LEU A 31 -10.68 -5.45 1.18
N SER A 32 -10.39 -5.84 -0.07
CA SER A 32 -9.56 -7.03 -0.35
C SER A 32 -8.15 -6.87 0.21
N ILE A 33 -7.52 -5.71 -0.02
CA ILE A 33 -6.19 -5.38 0.53
C ILE A 33 -6.20 -5.39 2.06
N LEU A 34 -7.19 -4.76 2.69
CA LEU A 34 -7.33 -4.73 4.15
C LEU A 34 -7.44 -6.15 4.73
N ASN A 35 -8.24 -7.02 4.11
CA ASN A 35 -8.38 -8.40 4.53
C ASN A 35 -7.04 -9.16 4.46
N LYS A 36 -6.23 -8.92 3.42
CA LYS A 36 -4.90 -9.54 3.23
C LYS A 36 -3.84 -8.95 4.17
N LEU A 37 -3.96 -7.68 4.54
CA LEU A 37 -3.10 -7.07 5.58
C LEU A 37 -3.36 -7.70 6.96
N VAL A 38 -4.61 -8.04 7.27
CA VAL A 38 -4.97 -8.76 8.52
C VAL A 38 -4.53 -10.22 8.47
N ASN A 39 -4.59 -10.85 7.30
CA ASN A 39 -4.27 -12.27 7.11
C ASN A 39 -2.94 -12.46 6.36
N PRO A 40 -1.79 -12.60 7.06
CA PRO A 40 -0.46 -12.71 6.45
C PRO A 40 -0.26 -13.90 5.51
N HIS A 41 -1.14 -14.90 5.57
CA HIS A 41 -1.11 -16.06 4.68
C HIS A 41 -1.64 -15.75 3.27
N LEU A 42 -2.35 -14.64 3.10
CA LEU A 42 -2.87 -14.22 1.81
C LEU A 42 -1.90 -13.25 1.13
N SER A 43 -1.63 -13.50 -0.15
CA SER A 43 -0.80 -12.63 -0.99
C SER A 43 -1.67 -11.65 -1.77
N PHE A 44 -1.11 -10.46 -2.03
CA PHE A 44 -1.71 -9.53 -2.98
C PHE A 44 -1.66 -10.11 -4.40
N ASP A 45 -2.69 -9.84 -5.19
CA ASP A 45 -2.66 -10.11 -6.62
C ASP A 45 -2.05 -8.93 -7.40
N GLN A 46 -1.80 -9.11 -8.70
CA GLN A 46 -1.17 -8.10 -9.54
C GLN A 46 -1.95 -6.77 -9.57
N LYS A 47 -3.28 -6.82 -9.53
CA LYS A 47 -4.12 -5.62 -9.56
C LYS A 47 -4.01 -4.85 -8.25
N GLU A 48 -3.99 -5.56 -7.14
CA GLU A 48 -3.80 -4.97 -5.81
C GLU A 48 -2.40 -4.39 -5.64
N TYR A 49 -1.35 -5.08 -6.11
CA TYR A 49 0.02 -4.53 -6.13
C TYR A 49 0.07 -3.23 -6.93
N GLY A 50 -0.42 -3.24 -8.18
CA GLY A 50 -0.41 -2.05 -9.03
C GLY A 50 -1.21 -0.89 -8.44
N TYR A 51 -2.34 -1.18 -7.82
CA TYR A 51 -3.15 -0.18 -7.12
C TYR A 51 -2.43 0.42 -5.91
N LEU A 52 -1.86 -0.42 -5.04
CA LEU A 52 -1.13 0.03 -3.86
C LEU A 52 0.10 0.87 -4.23
N ILE A 53 0.89 0.42 -5.20
CA ILE A 53 2.06 1.16 -5.67
C ILE A 53 1.63 2.54 -6.16
N LYS A 54 0.59 2.62 -7.01
CA LYS A 54 0.09 3.91 -7.51
C LYS A 54 -0.32 4.84 -6.37
N LYS A 55 -1.14 4.38 -5.43
CA LYS A 55 -1.62 5.22 -4.32
C LYS A 55 -0.50 5.62 -3.36
N LEU A 56 0.49 4.76 -3.16
CA LEU A 56 1.67 5.09 -2.37
C LEU A 56 2.56 6.11 -3.09
N SER A 57 2.68 6.05 -4.41
CA SER A 57 3.38 7.09 -5.19
C SER A 57 2.69 8.44 -5.04
N ASP A 58 1.35 8.50 -5.14
CA ASP A 58 0.59 9.73 -4.87
C ASP A 58 0.90 10.26 -3.46
N ARG A 59 0.93 9.36 -2.46
CA ARG A 59 1.23 9.71 -1.06
C ARG A 59 2.70 10.14 -0.84
N PHE A 60 3.62 9.59 -1.63
CA PHE A 60 5.03 9.95 -1.59
C PHE A 60 5.24 11.40 -2.04
N GLU A 61 4.55 11.82 -3.11
CA GLU A 61 4.58 13.20 -3.60
C GLU A 61 4.07 14.17 -2.53
N GLU A 62 2.92 13.86 -1.90
CA GLU A 62 2.38 14.66 -0.79
C GLU A 62 3.35 14.76 0.40
N ALA A 63 4.03 13.66 0.74
CA ALA A 63 5.01 13.63 1.83
C ALA A 63 6.26 14.47 1.51
N CYS A 64 6.69 14.49 0.25
CA CYS A 64 7.76 15.36 -0.25
C CYS A 64 7.38 16.84 -0.15
N ASP A 65 6.17 17.20 -0.61
CA ASP A 65 5.66 18.57 -0.53
C ASP A 65 5.59 19.06 0.92
N CYS A 66 5.18 18.17 1.84
CA CYS A 66 5.13 18.46 3.27
C CYS A 66 6.48 18.33 4.00
N ARG A 67 7.56 17.96 3.31
CA ARG A 67 8.90 17.67 3.88
C ARG A 67 8.88 16.69 5.06
N ASN A 68 7.98 15.71 5.03
CA ASN A 68 7.87 14.69 6.08
C ASN A 68 8.86 13.55 5.84
N GLU A 69 10.12 13.74 6.22
CA GLU A 69 11.21 12.77 5.97
C GLU A 69 10.92 11.36 6.49
N HIS A 70 10.21 11.24 7.62
CA HIS A 70 9.84 9.92 8.15
C HIS A 70 8.87 9.17 7.25
N GLU A 71 7.89 9.88 6.69
CA GLU A 71 6.90 9.30 5.79
C GLU A 71 7.50 9.03 4.40
N ILE A 72 8.33 9.94 3.89
CA ILE A 72 9.08 9.77 2.64
C ILE A 72 9.85 8.44 2.66
N ASN A 73 10.69 8.24 3.69
CA ASN A 73 11.50 7.03 3.81
C ASN A 73 10.64 5.75 3.95
N LEU A 74 9.55 5.83 4.72
CA LEU A 74 8.64 4.70 4.92
C LEU A 74 7.92 4.31 3.62
N VAL A 75 7.35 5.29 2.92
CA VAL A 75 6.59 5.08 1.69
C VAL A 75 7.52 4.59 0.57
N GLN A 76 8.71 5.17 0.43
CA GLN A 76 9.70 4.73 -0.54
C GLN A 76 10.13 3.26 -0.31
N SER A 77 10.36 2.87 0.95
CA SER A 77 10.69 1.48 1.29
C SER A 77 9.54 0.52 0.94
N LEU A 78 8.30 0.92 1.22
CA LEU A 78 7.11 0.13 0.90
C LEU A 78 6.93 -0.06 -0.60
N ILE A 79 7.09 0.99 -1.41
CA ILE A 79 7.00 0.91 -2.88
C ILE A 79 8.02 -0.11 -3.40
N ALA A 80 9.29 0.01 -3.00
CA ALA A 80 10.35 -0.90 -3.45
C ALA A 80 10.05 -2.37 -3.09
N LYS A 81 9.53 -2.64 -1.88
CA LYS A 81 9.13 -3.99 -1.45
C LYS A 81 7.97 -4.55 -2.27
N LEU A 82 6.98 -3.71 -2.58
CA LEU A 82 5.82 -4.10 -3.38
C LEU A 82 6.22 -4.38 -4.83
N GLU A 83 7.05 -3.54 -5.44
CA GLU A 83 7.56 -3.75 -6.80
C GLU A 83 8.39 -5.03 -6.92
N ASN A 84 9.28 -5.28 -5.96
CA ASN A 84 10.08 -6.52 -5.93
C ASN A 84 9.18 -7.76 -5.79
N SER A 85 8.13 -7.67 -4.97
CA SER A 85 7.18 -8.78 -4.78
C SER A 85 6.30 -8.99 -6.02
N MET A 86 5.93 -7.92 -6.71
CA MET A 86 5.17 -8.00 -7.96
C MET A 86 5.99 -8.60 -9.10
N LYS A 87 7.28 -8.25 -9.21
CA LYS A 87 8.20 -8.84 -10.19
C LYS A 87 8.40 -10.34 -9.96
N ALA A 88 8.45 -10.78 -8.70
CA ALA A 88 8.57 -12.19 -8.34
C ALA A 88 7.28 -13.01 -8.58
N TYR A 89 6.18 -12.36 -8.98
CA TYR A 89 4.91 -12.99 -9.31
C TYR A 89 4.82 -13.38 -10.81
N ILE A 90 5.76 -12.92 -11.64
CA ILE A 90 5.91 -13.22 -13.08
C ILE A 90 6.96 -14.32 -13.24
#